data_AF-A0A0A0LSC4-F1
#
_entry.id   AF-A0A0A0LSC4-F1
#
_cell.length_a   1.000
_cell.length_b   1.000
_cell.length_c   1.000
_cell.angle_alpha   90.00
_cell.angle_beta   90.00
_cell.angle_gamma   90.00
#
_symmetry.space_group_name_H-M   'P 1'
#
loop_
_entity.id
_entity.type
_entity.pdbx_description
1 polymer ?
#
loop_
_entity_poly.entity_id
_entity_poly.type
_entity_poly.pdbx_seq_one_letter_code
_entity_poly.pdbx_strand_id
1 'polypeptide(L)'
;MVCCWVEDPNSEAFRRHIPRVKDYLWLAEDGMKMQGYNGSQLWDVVFAVQAILATDLVDEYGSVLKKAHNFIKNSQRKRNGIKDDNNPSIWYRLISKGGWPFSTPDNAWPVSDCTAEALKVAILLSQMPTTMVGEPIDVHNLYDAVDLILSLQNSNGGFASYELTRSYPWLEMLNPAEIFADVMIDYQYVECTSAVIQGLKAFMKLHPGYRKKDIQTCISKAAHFIETIQLSDGSW
;
A
#
# COMPACT_ATOMS: atom_id res chain seq x y z
N MET A 1 -2.64 -3.51 -23.21
CA MET A 1 -1.80 -3.46 -24.43
C MET A 1 -2.39 -4.27 -25.58
N VAL A 2 -2.44 -5.62 -25.52
CA VAL A 2 -2.93 -6.44 -26.65
C VAL A 2 -4.37 -6.09 -27.05
N CYS A 3 -5.30 -5.95 -26.10
CA CYS A 3 -6.69 -5.58 -26.42
C CYS A 3 -6.78 -4.24 -27.17
N CYS A 4 -6.05 -3.20 -26.72
CA CYS A 4 -6.01 -1.90 -27.40
C CYS A 4 -5.40 -1.98 -28.81
N TRP A 5 -4.45 -2.89 -29.01
CA TRP A 5 -3.85 -3.13 -30.32
C TRP A 5 -4.82 -3.85 -31.27
N VAL A 6 -5.56 -4.85 -30.78
CA VAL A 6 -6.59 -5.55 -31.57
C VAL A 6 -7.71 -4.59 -31.99
N GLU A 7 -8.10 -3.68 -31.10
CA GLU A 7 -9.12 -2.66 -31.38
C GLU A 7 -8.64 -1.66 -32.44
N ASP A 8 -7.48 -1.03 -32.22
CA ASP A 8 -6.84 -0.15 -33.20
C ASP A 8 -5.31 -0.06 -32.95
N PRO A 9 -4.47 -0.62 -33.84
CA PRO A 9 -3.01 -0.54 -33.74
C PRO A 9 -2.44 0.89 -33.80
N ASN A 10 -3.21 1.87 -34.28
CA ASN A 10 -2.80 3.26 -34.35
C ASN A 10 -3.35 4.12 -33.21
N SER A 11 -4.15 3.55 -32.31
CA SER A 11 -4.81 4.26 -31.23
C SER A 11 -3.81 4.94 -30.28
N GLU A 12 -4.23 6.08 -29.72
CA GLU A 12 -3.45 6.77 -28.69
C GLU A 12 -3.22 5.87 -27.46
N ALA A 13 -4.23 5.07 -27.08
CA ALA A 13 -4.15 4.13 -25.97
C ALA A 13 -3.04 3.09 -26.18
N PHE A 14 -2.95 2.48 -27.37
CA PHE A 14 -1.88 1.54 -27.67
C PHE A 14 -0.51 2.23 -27.67
N ARG A 15 -0.39 3.42 -28.29
CA ARG A 15 0.85 4.20 -28.30
C ARG A 15 1.35 4.54 -26.89
N ARG A 16 0.43 4.77 -25.94
CA ARG A 16 0.77 5.00 -24.51
C ARG A 16 1.19 3.72 -23.77
N HIS A 17 0.78 2.54 -24.21
CA HIS A 17 1.21 1.26 -23.62
C HIS A 17 2.65 0.89 -23.99
N ILE A 18 3.08 1.12 -25.23
CA ILE A 18 4.41 0.74 -25.73
C ILE A 18 5.56 1.20 -24.81
N PRO A 19 5.67 2.48 -24.42
CA PRO A 19 6.77 2.92 -23.56
C PRO A 19 6.75 2.27 -22.18
N ARG A 20 5.58 1.86 -21.67
CA ARG A 20 5.41 1.23 -20.35
C ARG A 20 5.90 -0.21 -20.29
N VAL A 21 6.20 -0.85 -21.41
CA VAL A 21 6.87 -2.17 -21.41
C VAL A 21 8.21 -2.09 -20.70
N LYS A 22 8.94 -0.98 -20.87
CA LYS A 22 10.24 -0.76 -20.22
C LYS A 22 10.15 -0.66 -18.70
N ASP A 23 9.02 -0.19 -18.17
CA ASP A 23 8.79 -0.09 -16.72
C ASP A 23 8.80 -1.48 -16.03
N TYR A 24 8.63 -2.57 -16.80
CA TYR A 24 8.65 -3.94 -16.33
C TYR A 24 9.95 -4.69 -16.68
N LEU A 25 10.87 -4.10 -17.45
CA LEU A 25 12.12 -4.78 -17.83
C LEU A 25 13.26 -4.39 -16.88
N TRP A 26 13.91 -5.38 -16.30
CA TRP A 26 15.05 -5.21 -15.39
C TRP A 26 16.28 -5.95 -15.92
N LEU A 27 17.42 -5.27 -15.94
CA LEU A 27 18.70 -5.88 -16.29
C LEU A 27 19.42 -6.28 -14.99
N ALA A 28 19.57 -7.58 -14.79
CA ALA A 28 20.33 -8.18 -13.70
C ALA A 28 21.63 -8.82 -14.25
N GLU A 29 22.44 -9.35 -13.34
CA GLU A 29 23.70 -10.04 -13.63
C GLU A 29 23.56 -11.25 -14.56
N ASP A 30 22.38 -11.88 -14.56
CA ASP A 30 22.01 -13.03 -15.41
C ASP A 30 21.25 -12.62 -16.69
N GLY A 31 21.14 -11.32 -16.96
CA GLY A 31 20.50 -10.76 -18.13
C GLY A 31 19.19 -10.04 -17.85
N MET A 32 18.44 -9.77 -18.93
CA MET A 32 17.20 -9.01 -18.86
C MET A 32 16.02 -9.91 -18.51
N LYS A 33 15.23 -9.51 -17.50
CA LYS A 33 14.02 -10.19 -17.04
C LYS A 33 12.83 -9.24 -16.96
N MET A 34 11.64 -9.82 -16.94
CA MET A 34 10.41 -9.09 -16.69
C MET A 34 10.05 -9.18 -15.21
N GLN A 35 9.85 -8.02 -14.58
CA GLN A 35 9.46 -7.90 -13.19
C GLN A 35 7.99 -8.32 -12.99
N GLY A 36 7.65 -8.89 -11.83
CA GLY A 36 6.26 -9.26 -11.51
C GLY A 36 5.32 -8.06 -11.30
N TYR A 37 5.90 -6.89 -11.03
CA TYR A 37 5.23 -5.59 -10.98
C TYR A 37 6.13 -4.55 -11.67
N ASN A 38 5.75 -3.28 -11.76
CA ASN A 38 6.67 -2.24 -12.26
C ASN A 38 7.79 -1.86 -11.25
N GLY A 39 8.11 -2.77 -10.33
CA GLY A 39 9.06 -2.65 -9.22
C GLY A 39 8.40 -2.78 -7.84
N SER A 40 9.22 -2.68 -6.80
CA SER A 40 8.87 -2.71 -5.36
C SER A 40 9.30 -1.43 -4.64
N GLN A 41 9.36 -0.31 -5.37
CA GLN A 41 10.09 0.89 -4.97
C GLN A 41 9.60 1.47 -3.64
N LEU A 42 8.29 1.63 -3.45
CA LEU A 42 7.80 2.15 -2.19
C LEU A 42 8.01 1.13 -1.06
N TRP A 43 7.63 -0.12 -1.29
CA TRP A 43 7.78 -1.20 -0.31
C TRP A 43 9.21 -1.28 0.25
N ASP A 44 10.20 -1.28 -0.63
CA ASP A 44 11.61 -1.36 -0.24
C ASP A 44 12.07 -0.09 0.48
N VAL A 45 11.64 1.09 0.01
CA VAL A 45 12.02 2.37 0.63
C VAL A 45 11.43 2.50 2.04
N VAL A 46 10.16 2.14 2.25
CA VAL A 46 9.55 2.26 3.59
C VAL A 46 10.19 1.30 4.58
N PHE A 47 10.53 0.07 4.17
CA PHE A 47 11.24 -0.85 5.06
C PHE A 47 12.70 -0.47 5.27
N ALA A 48 13.42 0.01 4.26
CA ALA A 48 14.78 0.49 4.41
C ALA A 48 14.86 1.66 5.41
N VAL A 49 13.90 2.60 5.35
CA VAL A 49 13.81 3.68 6.34
C VAL A 49 13.58 3.12 7.74
N GLN A 50 12.62 2.21 7.93
CA GLN A 50 12.39 1.61 9.25
C GLN A 50 13.63 0.88 9.78
N ALA A 51 14.32 0.14 8.95
CA ALA A 51 15.55 -0.55 9.31
C ALA A 51 16.62 0.45 9.75
N ILE A 52 16.86 1.53 8.99
CA ILE A 52 17.81 2.58 9.37
C ILE A 52 17.42 3.21 10.72
N LEU A 53 16.15 3.58 10.90
CA LEU A 53 15.68 4.17 12.15
C LEU A 53 15.82 3.24 13.36
N ALA A 54 15.81 1.92 13.15
CA ALA A 54 16.00 0.92 14.20
C ALA A 54 17.48 0.68 14.59
N THR A 55 18.45 1.23 13.83
CA THR A 55 19.89 1.02 14.10
C THR A 55 20.50 2.03 15.07
N ASP A 56 19.78 3.11 15.41
CA ASP A 56 20.31 4.28 16.11
C ASP A 56 21.47 5.00 15.39
N LEU A 57 21.69 4.71 14.09
CA LEU A 57 22.74 5.34 13.26
C LEU A 57 22.22 6.45 12.35
N VAL A 58 21.08 7.07 12.68
CA VAL A 58 20.36 8.00 11.79
C VAL A 58 21.19 9.21 11.33
N ASP A 59 22.17 9.63 12.15
CA ASP A 59 23.09 10.73 11.84
C ASP A 59 23.99 10.42 10.63
N GLU A 60 24.25 9.15 10.34
CA GLU A 60 25.02 8.71 9.16
C GLU A 60 24.18 8.74 7.88
N TYR A 61 22.84 8.74 8.00
CA TYR A 61 21.92 8.54 6.87
C TYR A 61 21.06 9.76 6.56
N GLY A 62 21.32 10.94 7.13
CA GLY A 62 20.46 12.12 6.97
C GLY A 62 20.10 12.46 5.52
N SER A 63 21.08 12.44 4.59
CA SER A 63 20.83 12.67 3.16
C SER A 63 19.92 11.60 2.52
N VAL A 64 20.12 10.34 2.90
CA VAL A 64 19.33 9.20 2.42
C VAL A 64 17.90 9.31 2.93
N LEU A 65 17.73 9.54 4.24
CA LEU A 65 16.42 9.69 4.88
C LEU A 65 15.64 10.87 4.29
N LYS A 66 16.29 12.00 4.01
CA LYS A 66 15.66 13.15 3.33
C LYS A 66 15.13 12.80 1.94
N LYS A 67 15.92 12.06 1.15
CA LYS A 67 15.50 11.62 -0.19
C LYS A 67 14.36 10.60 -0.12
N ALA A 68 14.44 9.64 0.81
CA ALA A 68 13.39 8.66 1.06
C ALA A 68 12.09 9.34 1.50
N HIS A 69 12.16 10.30 2.41
CA HIS A 69 11.01 11.07 2.87
C HIS A 69 10.32 11.82 1.70
N ASN A 70 11.11 12.48 0.85
CA ASN A 70 10.60 13.15 -0.34
C ASN A 70 9.95 12.16 -1.32
N PHE A 71 10.57 10.99 -1.53
CA PHE A 71 10.00 9.94 -2.37
C PHE A 71 8.65 9.44 -1.83
N ILE A 72 8.56 9.14 -0.53
CA ILE A 72 7.32 8.70 0.13
C ILE A 72 6.24 9.77 -0.01
N LYS A 73 6.57 11.04 0.23
CA LYS A 73 5.64 12.18 0.09
C LYS A 73 5.07 12.30 -1.33
N ASN A 74 5.94 12.16 -2.34
CA ASN A 74 5.56 12.28 -3.74
C ASN A 74 4.86 11.02 -4.28
N SER A 75 5.00 9.89 -3.60
CA SER A 75 4.36 8.63 -3.96
C SER A 75 2.93 8.49 -3.43
N GLN A 76 2.52 9.38 -2.52
CA GLN A 76 1.18 9.34 -1.96
C GLN A 76 0.12 9.79 -2.97
N ARG A 77 -0.95 9.03 -3.05
CA ARG A 77 -2.07 9.25 -3.96
C ARG A 77 -2.94 10.42 -3.46
N LYS A 78 -3.06 11.49 -4.24
CA LYS A 78 -3.77 12.73 -3.83
C LYS A 78 -5.25 12.84 -4.26
N ARG A 79 -5.79 11.83 -4.94
CA ARG A 79 -7.17 11.85 -5.49
C ARG A 79 -7.81 10.46 -5.46
N ASN A 80 -9.11 10.36 -5.74
CA ASN A 80 -9.80 9.10 -6.06
C ASN A 80 -9.85 8.89 -7.59
N GLY A 81 -9.99 7.64 -8.07
CA GLY A 81 -10.26 7.34 -9.49
C GLY A 81 -9.16 7.73 -10.50
N ILE A 82 -9.39 7.51 -11.80
CA ILE A 82 -8.55 8.01 -12.91
C ILE A 82 -9.01 9.44 -13.25
N LYS A 83 -8.23 10.24 -14.01
CA LYS A 83 -8.40 11.70 -14.23
C LYS A 83 -9.83 12.21 -14.47
N ASP A 84 -10.72 11.42 -15.06
CA ASP A 84 -12.00 11.90 -15.57
C ASP A 84 -13.23 11.26 -14.90
N ASP A 85 -13.04 10.49 -13.84
CA ASP A 85 -14.12 9.77 -13.19
C ASP A 85 -14.11 9.97 -11.67
N ASN A 86 -15.08 10.76 -11.20
CA ASN A 86 -15.26 11.08 -9.79
C ASN A 86 -15.89 9.92 -9.00
N ASN A 87 -16.34 8.84 -9.66
CA ASN A 87 -16.92 7.69 -9.00
C ASN A 87 -16.13 6.40 -9.29
N PRO A 88 -15.12 6.05 -8.46
CA PRO A 88 -14.28 4.87 -8.70
C PRO A 88 -15.07 3.55 -8.75
N SER A 89 -16.28 3.51 -8.16
CA SER A 89 -17.10 2.29 -8.13
C SER A 89 -17.60 1.83 -9.50
N ILE A 90 -17.64 2.69 -10.53
CA ILE A 90 -18.07 2.26 -11.87
C ILE A 90 -17.11 1.25 -12.50
N TRP A 91 -15.85 1.26 -12.06
CA TRP A 91 -14.81 0.29 -12.42
C TRP A 91 -14.47 -0.66 -11.27
N TYR A 92 -15.41 -0.82 -10.33
CA TYR A 92 -15.26 -1.65 -9.14
C TYR A 92 -14.08 -1.26 -8.24
N ARG A 93 -13.62 -0.01 -8.30
CA ARG A 93 -12.50 0.47 -7.47
C ARG A 93 -13.02 1.01 -6.15
N LEU A 94 -12.33 0.69 -5.06
CA LEU A 94 -12.48 1.40 -3.80
C LEU A 94 -11.91 2.83 -3.90
N ILE A 95 -12.20 3.67 -2.91
CA ILE A 95 -11.49 4.94 -2.72
C ILE A 95 -9.98 4.68 -2.61
N SER A 96 -9.18 5.63 -3.06
CA SER A 96 -7.73 5.47 -3.18
C SER A 96 -6.94 6.69 -2.71
N LYS A 97 -7.61 7.81 -2.43
CA LYS A 97 -7.00 9.04 -1.93
C LYS A 97 -6.34 8.74 -0.58
N GLY A 98 -5.15 9.28 -0.36
CA GLY A 98 -4.35 9.09 0.85
C GLY A 98 -3.48 7.84 0.83
N GLY A 99 -3.78 6.89 -0.06
CA GLY A 99 -3.08 5.61 -0.13
C GLY A 99 -1.70 5.68 -0.77
N TRP A 100 -0.99 4.57 -0.59
CA TRP A 100 0.33 4.35 -1.17
C TRP A 100 0.35 3.01 -1.93
N PRO A 101 0.89 2.99 -3.16
CA PRO A 101 1.03 1.76 -3.93
C PRO A 101 2.24 0.95 -3.49
N PHE A 102 2.30 -0.33 -3.88
CA PHE A 102 3.49 -1.16 -3.66
C PHE A 102 4.75 -0.59 -4.35
N SER A 103 4.57 0.00 -5.54
CA SER A 103 5.66 0.42 -6.42
C SER A 103 5.78 1.94 -6.54
N THR A 104 5.13 2.54 -7.54
CA THR A 104 5.29 3.94 -7.93
C THR A 104 3.96 4.67 -7.97
N PRO A 105 3.94 6.01 -7.80
CA PRO A 105 2.72 6.80 -7.89
C PRO A 105 1.96 6.65 -9.22
N ASP A 106 2.65 6.33 -10.33
CA ASP A 106 2.03 6.11 -11.64
C ASP A 106 1.22 4.82 -11.71
N ASN A 107 1.62 3.78 -10.98
CA ASN A 107 0.82 2.57 -10.84
C ASN A 107 -0.51 2.89 -10.13
N ALA A 108 -0.46 3.70 -9.08
CA ALA A 108 -1.63 4.31 -8.42
C ALA A 108 -2.66 3.33 -7.81
N TRP A 109 -2.30 2.07 -7.56
CA TRP A 109 -3.12 1.10 -6.81
C TRP A 109 -2.65 1.02 -5.36
N PRO A 110 -3.35 1.65 -4.41
CA PRO A 110 -2.97 1.55 -3.01
C PRO A 110 -3.17 0.13 -2.49
N VAL A 111 -2.31 -0.25 -1.54
CA VAL A 111 -2.39 -1.53 -0.81
C VAL A 111 -2.47 -1.22 0.67
N SER A 112 -3.21 -2.01 1.44
CA SER A 112 -3.49 -1.76 2.86
C SER A 112 -2.21 -1.71 3.70
N ASP A 113 -1.32 -2.70 3.54
CA ASP A 113 -0.01 -2.77 4.19
C ASP A 113 0.93 -1.66 3.72
N CYS A 114 1.05 -1.42 2.42
CA CYS A 114 1.90 -0.39 1.86
C CYS A 114 1.49 0.99 2.40
N THR A 115 0.19 1.23 2.52
CA THR A 115 -0.37 2.46 3.10
C THR A 115 -0.07 2.55 4.59
N ALA A 116 -0.22 1.46 5.34
CA ALA A 116 0.07 1.43 6.77
C ALA A 116 1.56 1.60 7.09
N GLU A 117 2.44 0.95 6.34
CA GLU A 117 3.89 1.03 6.47
C GLU A 117 4.40 2.43 6.08
N ALA A 118 3.90 3.01 4.98
CA ALA A 118 4.21 4.38 4.60
C ALA A 118 3.70 5.40 5.63
N LEU A 119 2.50 5.20 6.19
CA LEU A 119 1.97 6.03 7.28
C LEU A 119 2.87 5.96 8.51
N LYS A 120 3.27 4.75 8.93
CA LYS A 120 4.19 4.54 10.05
C LYS A 120 5.49 5.28 9.84
N VAL A 121 6.11 5.15 8.66
CA VAL A 121 7.35 5.84 8.31
C VAL A 121 7.18 7.36 8.28
N ALA A 122 6.09 7.87 7.70
CA ALA A 122 5.81 9.30 7.68
C ALA A 122 5.73 9.89 9.09
N ILE A 123 5.09 9.15 10.02
CA ILE A 123 5.00 9.52 11.44
C ILE A 123 6.37 9.48 12.13
N LEU A 124 7.17 8.43 11.89
CA LEU A 124 8.51 8.32 12.47
C LEU A 124 9.43 9.46 11.99
N LEU A 125 9.47 9.71 10.68
CA LEU A 125 10.29 10.78 10.10
C LEU A 125 9.83 12.18 10.54
N SER A 126 8.53 12.39 10.78
CA SER A 126 8.02 13.69 11.26
C SER A 126 8.53 14.09 12.64
N GLN A 127 9.05 13.14 13.42
CA GLN A 127 9.64 13.38 14.75
C GLN A 127 11.13 13.72 14.68
N MET A 128 11.75 13.59 13.51
CA MET A 128 13.17 13.91 13.32
C MET A 128 13.38 15.39 12.98
N PRO A 129 14.58 15.94 13.19
CA PRO A 129 14.89 17.32 12.82
C PRO A 129 14.63 17.59 11.33
N THR A 130 13.88 18.65 11.01
CA THR A 130 13.58 19.04 9.61
C THR A 130 14.83 19.39 8.81
N THR A 131 15.89 19.84 9.48
CA THR A 131 17.21 20.04 8.87
C THR A 131 17.80 18.74 8.30
N MET A 132 17.52 17.61 8.96
CA MET A 132 17.97 16.29 8.55
C MET A 132 17.06 15.68 7.48
N VAL A 133 15.75 15.57 7.73
CA VAL A 133 14.83 14.80 6.87
C VAL A 133 13.86 15.63 6.03
N GLY A 134 13.92 16.96 6.12
CA GLY A 134 13.01 17.87 5.46
C GLY A 134 11.66 18.02 6.18
N GLU A 135 10.77 18.82 5.59
CA GLU A 135 9.44 19.09 6.15
C GLU A 135 8.58 17.82 6.22
N PRO A 136 7.74 17.66 7.24
CA PRO A 136 6.80 16.54 7.33
C PRO A 136 5.79 16.52 6.17
N ILE A 137 5.12 15.38 6.01
CA ILE A 137 3.92 15.29 5.18
C ILE A 137 2.81 16.10 5.86
N ASP A 138 2.07 16.90 5.07
CA ASP A 138 0.93 17.67 5.58
C ASP A 138 -0.07 16.76 6.30
N VAL A 139 -0.54 17.21 7.47
CA VAL A 139 -1.38 16.40 8.35
C VAL A 139 -2.70 15.96 7.69
N HIS A 140 -3.28 16.77 6.80
CA HIS A 140 -4.50 16.39 6.08
C HIS A 140 -4.27 15.22 5.13
N ASN A 141 -3.07 15.09 4.58
CA ASN A 141 -2.71 13.92 3.80
C ASN A 141 -2.53 12.66 4.67
N LEU A 142 -2.10 12.81 5.92
CA LEU A 142 -2.05 11.69 6.87
C LEU A 142 -3.47 11.26 7.26
N TYR A 143 -4.38 12.22 7.42
CA TYR A 143 -5.80 11.96 7.66
C TYR A 143 -6.44 11.20 6.49
N ASP A 144 -6.18 11.61 5.25
CA ASP A 144 -6.65 10.87 4.07
C ASP A 144 -6.17 9.40 4.08
N ALA A 145 -4.92 9.15 4.50
CA ALA A 145 -4.39 7.78 4.62
C ALA A 145 -5.10 6.96 5.70
N VAL A 146 -5.36 7.57 6.86
CA VAL A 146 -6.12 6.93 7.95
C VAL A 146 -7.56 6.63 7.50
N ASP A 147 -8.22 7.57 6.82
CA ASP A 147 -9.57 7.36 6.29
C ASP A 147 -9.60 6.20 5.28
N LEU A 148 -8.61 6.11 4.38
CA LEU A 148 -8.47 4.97 3.48
C LEU A 148 -8.29 3.66 4.24
N ILE A 149 -7.35 3.60 5.18
CA ILE A 149 -7.11 2.40 6.00
C ILE A 149 -8.42 1.99 6.70
N LEU A 150 -9.11 2.90 7.37
CA LEU A 150 -10.38 2.57 8.06
C LEU A 150 -11.45 2.04 7.10
N SER A 151 -11.46 2.49 5.84
CA SER A 151 -12.40 1.99 4.82
C SER A 151 -12.10 0.58 4.30
N LEU A 152 -10.87 0.08 4.52
CA LEU A 152 -10.40 -1.23 4.08
C LEU A 152 -10.60 -2.34 5.13
N GLN A 153 -11.18 -2.03 6.30
CA GLN A 153 -11.42 -3.03 7.33
C GLN A 153 -12.62 -3.92 6.98
N ASN A 154 -12.41 -5.24 6.96
CA ASN A 154 -13.50 -6.20 6.80
C ASN A 154 -14.31 -6.37 8.10
N SER A 155 -15.50 -6.94 8.01
CA SER A 155 -16.44 -7.06 9.14
C SER A 155 -15.90 -7.82 10.34
N ASN A 156 -15.08 -8.85 10.10
CA ASN A 156 -14.35 -9.66 11.09
C ASN A 156 -13.08 -8.98 11.63
N GLY A 157 -12.70 -7.81 11.10
CA GLY A 157 -11.59 -7.01 11.60
C GLY A 157 -10.30 -7.09 10.79
N GLY A 158 -10.14 -8.10 9.94
CA GLY A 158 -8.94 -8.30 9.14
C GLY A 158 -8.89 -7.41 7.89
N PHE A 159 -7.69 -7.34 7.32
CA PHE A 159 -7.37 -6.54 6.15
C PHE A 159 -6.90 -7.43 5.02
N ALA A 160 -7.46 -7.19 3.85
CA ALA A 160 -7.00 -7.78 2.60
C ALA A 160 -5.98 -6.85 1.92
N SER A 161 -5.52 -7.17 0.71
CA SER A 161 -4.44 -6.45 0.06
C SER A 161 -4.89 -5.10 -0.53
N TYR A 162 -5.57 -5.11 -1.67
CA TYR A 162 -5.93 -3.92 -2.44
C TYR A 162 -7.31 -3.38 -2.05
N GLU A 163 -8.25 -4.27 -1.74
CA GLU A 163 -9.65 -3.92 -1.52
C GLU A 163 -10.24 -4.67 -0.32
N LEU A 164 -11.57 -4.71 -0.22
CA LEU A 164 -12.27 -5.55 0.76
C LEU A 164 -12.40 -6.98 0.22
N THR A 165 -12.53 -7.95 1.11
CA THR A 165 -12.99 -9.29 0.74
C THR A 165 -14.46 -9.22 0.34
N ARG A 166 -14.72 -9.14 -0.96
CA ARG A 166 -16.06 -8.85 -1.52
C ARG A 166 -16.93 -10.09 -1.76
N SER A 167 -16.40 -11.27 -1.49
CA SER A 167 -17.13 -12.53 -1.66
C SER A 167 -16.60 -13.59 -0.71
N TYR A 168 -17.08 -14.82 -0.86
CA TYR A 168 -16.86 -15.91 0.09
C TYR A 168 -15.76 -16.86 -0.38
N PRO A 169 -15.04 -17.51 0.56
CA PRO A 169 -13.96 -18.45 0.23
C PRO A 169 -14.36 -19.63 -0.66
N TRP A 170 -15.64 -20.03 -0.67
CA TRP A 170 -16.08 -21.14 -1.53
C TRP A 170 -15.94 -20.83 -3.03
N LEU A 171 -15.81 -19.56 -3.42
CA LEU A 171 -15.49 -19.22 -4.82
C LEU A 171 -14.17 -19.80 -5.29
N GLU A 172 -13.26 -20.15 -4.37
CA GLU A 172 -12.01 -20.84 -4.70
C GLU A 172 -12.25 -22.19 -5.40
N MET A 173 -13.42 -22.82 -5.20
CA MET A 173 -13.82 -24.02 -5.96
C MET A 173 -13.94 -23.77 -7.47
N LEU A 174 -14.08 -22.51 -7.89
CA LEU A 174 -14.17 -22.10 -9.28
C LEU A 174 -12.82 -21.66 -9.85
N ASN A 175 -11.72 -21.77 -9.08
CA ASN A 175 -10.39 -21.36 -9.51
C ASN A 175 -9.92 -22.22 -10.69
N PRO A 176 -9.75 -21.63 -11.89
CA PRO A 176 -9.31 -22.34 -13.08
C PRO A 176 -7.79 -22.21 -13.32
N ALA A 177 -7.03 -21.60 -12.41
CA ALA A 177 -5.65 -21.19 -12.68
C ALA A 177 -4.62 -22.33 -12.60
N GLU A 178 -5.02 -23.51 -12.10
CA GLU A 178 -4.26 -24.76 -11.92
C GLU A 178 -2.95 -24.70 -11.11
N ILE A 179 -2.14 -23.67 -11.28
CA ILE A 179 -0.82 -23.45 -10.68
C ILE A 179 -0.83 -22.39 -9.56
N PHE A 180 -1.94 -21.68 -9.38
CA PHE A 180 -2.11 -20.66 -8.34
C PHE A 180 -3.31 -21.02 -7.45
N ALA A 181 -3.17 -20.77 -6.15
CA ALA A 181 -4.22 -20.93 -5.15
C ALA A 181 -4.57 -19.56 -4.54
N ASP A 182 -5.77 -19.47 -3.98
CA ASP A 182 -6.25 -18.31 -3.23
C ASP A 182 -6.28 -17.02 -4.08
N VAL A 183 -6.75 -17.15 -5.33
CA VAL A 183 -6.79 -16.05 -6.31
C VAL A 183 -8.19 -15.53 -6.62
N MET A 184 -9.25 -16.20 -6.13
CA MET A 184 -10.63 -15.88 -6.52
C MET A 184 -11.21 -14.66 -5.79
N ILE A 185 -10.67 -14.32 -4.63
CA ILE A 185 -11.06 -13.16 -3.83
C ILE A 185 -9.83 -12.50 -3.21
N ASP A 186 -9.96 -11.26 -2.74
CA ASP A 186 -8.93 -10.62 -1.92
C ASP A 186 -9.05 -11.13 -0.48
N TYR A 187 -8.24 -12.12 -0.11
CA TYR A 187 -8.21 -12.72 1.22
C TYR A 187 -7.62 -11.78 2.25
N GLN A 188 -7.97 -12.00 3.52
CA GLN A 188 -7.46 -11.21 4.63
C GLN A 188 -6.23 -11.88 5.22
N TYR A 189 -5.19 -11.09 5.50
CA TYR A 189 -3.86 -11.59 5.84
C TYR A 189 -3.41 -11.06 7.20
N VAL A 190 -2.65 -11.87 7.94
CA VAL A 190 -2.07 -11.47 9.23
C VAL A 190 -1.10 -10.31 9.04
N GLU A 191 -0.37 -10.31 7.93
CA GLU A 191 0.65 -9.32 7.54
C GLU A 191 0.00 -7.96 7.30
N CYS A 192 -1.03 -7.91 6.45
CA CYS A 192 -1.78 -6.68 6.18
C CYS A 192 -2.44 -6.14 7.45
N THR A 193 -3.04 -7.03 8.25
CA THR A 193 -3.73 -6.64 9.49
C THR A 193 -2.76 -6.12 10.54
N SER A 194 -1.60 -6.76 10.70
CA SER A 194 -0.54 -6.35 11.63
C SER A 194 0.08 -5.01 11.23
N ALA A 195 0.39 -4.83 9.94
CA ALA A 195 0.91 -3.56 9.41
C ALA A 195 -0.04 -2.41 9.72
N VAL A 196 -1.35 -2.59 9.49
CA VAL A 196 -2.39 -1.60 9.80
C VAL A 196 -2.42 -1.25 11.29
N ILE A 197 -2.37 -2.23 12.19
CA ILE A 197 -2.32 -1.96 13.64
C ILE A 197 -1.13 -1.07 13.98
N GLN A 198 0.06 -1.40 13.48
CA GLN A 198 1.29 -0.66 13.76
C GLN A 198 1.23 0.78 13.22
N GLY A 199 0.80 0.96 11.97
CA GLY A 199 0.67 2.27 11.34
C GLY A 199 -0.34 3.16 12.07
N LEU A 200 -1.53 2.63 12.38
CA LEU A 200 -2.55 3.36 13.13
C LEU A 200 -2.10 3.67 14.55
N LYS A 201 -1.40 2.75 15.22
CA LYS A 201 -0.88 2.98 16.58
C LYS A 201 0.20 4.06 16.59
N ALA A 202 1.08 4.10 15.59
CA ALA A 202 2.06 5.17 15.43
C ALA A 202 1.35 6.52 15.22
N PHE A 203 0.40 6.58 14.29
CA PHE A 203 -0.39 7.79 14.02
C PHE A 203 -1.09 8.33 15.29
N MET A 204 -1.73 7.46 16.07
CA MET A 204 -2.44 7.86 17.30
C MET A 204 -1.55 8.50 18.35
N LYS A 205 -0.24 8.20 18.38
CA LYS A 205 0.69 8.81 19.35
C LYS A 205 0.86 10.31 19.10
N LEU A 206 0.93 10.73 17.83
CA LEU A 206 1.11 12.14 17.45
C LEU A 206 -0.21 12.88 17.20
N HIS A 207 -1.25 12.15 16.76
CA HIS A 207 -2.54 12.74 16.40
C HIS A 207 -3.71 12.11 17.19
N PRO A 208 -3.71 12.19 18.54
CA PRO A 208 -4.69 11.49 19.37
C PRO A 208 -6.13 12.00 19.24
N GLY A 209 -6.36 13.16 18.61
CA GLY A 209 -7.68 13.75 18.43
C GLY A 209 -8.44 13.27 17.19
N TYR A 210 -7.73 12.83 16.14
CA TYR A 210 -8.37 12.49 14.87
C TYR A 210 -8.93 11.07 14.88
N ARG A 211 -10.24 10.92 14.67
CA ARG A 211 -10.96 9.62 14.57
C ARG A 211 -10.63 8.62 15.71
N LYS A 212 -10.26 9.10 16.90
CA LYS A 212 -9.70 8.28 17.99
C LYS A 212 -10.48 7.01 18.29
N LYS A 213 -11.81 7.11 18.43
CA LYS A 213 -12.68 5.98 18.77
C LYS A 213 -12.72 4.94 17.64
N ASP A 214 -12.76 5.40 16.39
CA ASP A 214 -12.80 4.51 15.21
C ASP A 214 -11.47 3.77 15.08
N ILE A 215 -10.34 4.46 15.27
CA ILE A 215 -9.02 3.84 15.24
C ILE A 215 -8.87 2.80 16.36
N GLN A 216 -9.28 3.13 17.60
CA GLN A 216 -9.24 2.19 18.71
C GLN A 216 -10.09 0.95 18.44
N THR A 217 -11.30 1.14 17.90
CA THR A 217 -12.19 0.04 17.53
C THR A 217 -11.59 -0.82 16.42
N CYS A 218 -11.01 -0.18 15.40
CA CYS A 218 -10.33 -0.84 14.30
C CYS A 218 -9.19 -1.72 14.81
N ILE A 219 -8.29 -1.18 15.64
CA ILE A 219 -7.17 -1.92 16.24
C ILE A 219 -7.66 -3.11 17.07
N SER A 220 -8.68 -2.93 17.91
CA SER A 220 -9.21 -4.04 18.72
C SER A 220 -9.77 -5.18 17.87
N LYS A 221 -10.50 -4.87 16.80
CA LYS A 221 -11.03 -5.88 15.86
C LYS A 221 -9.91 -6.56 15.07
N ALA A 222 -8.92 -5.80 14.62
CA ALA A 222 -7.76 -6.30 13.91
C ALA A 222 -6.94 -7.26 14.77
N ALA A 223 -6.73 -6.91 16.05
CA ALA A 223 -6.03 -7.79 17.00
C ALA A 223 -6.81 -9.10 17.22
N HIS A 224 -8.14 -9.00 17.40
CA HIS A 224 -9.00 -10.18 17.49
C HIS A 224 -8.91 -11.06 16.24
N PHE A 225 -8.93 -10.49 15.04
CA PHE A 225 -8.74 -11.25 13.81
C PHE A 225 -7.43 -12.04 13.82
N ILE A 226 -6.30 -11.39 14.14
CA ILE A 226 -4.98 -12.04 14.23
C ILE A 226 -4.99 -13.21 15.21
N GLU A 227 -5.61 -13.04 16.39
CA GLU A 227 -5.75 -14.10 17.39
C GLU A 227 -6.60 -15.26 16.87
N THR A 228 -7.66 -14.99 16.12
CA THR A 228 -8.59 -16.03 15.62
C THR A 228 -8.02 -16.89 14.50
N ILE A 229 -7.02 -16.41 13.77
CA ILE A 229 -6.41 -17.14 12.64
C ILE A 229 -5.10 -17.83 13.02
N GLN A 230 -4.62 -17.67 14.25
CA GLN A 230 -3.42 -18.36 14.73
C GLN A 230 -3.62 -19.88 14.71
N LEU A 231 -2.64 -20.60 14.19
CA LEU A 231 -2.66 -22.06 14.18
C LEU A 231 -2.44 -22.62 15.60
N SER A 232 -2.88 -23.86 15.83
CA SER A 232 -2.84 -24.49 17.17
C SER A 232 -1.43 -24.70 17.71
N ASP A 233 -0.41 -24.72 16.85
CA ASP A 233 1.01 -24.79 17.21
C ASP A 233 1.63 -23.41 17.49
N GLY A 234 0.86 -22.34 17.31
CA GLY A 234 1.25 -20.97 17.57
C GLY A 234 1.81 -20.22 16.37
N SER A 235 1.96 -20.85 15.19
CA SER A 235 2.32 -20.11 13.97
C SER A 235 1.13 -19.35 13.38
N TRP A 236 1.43 -18.45 12.46
CA TRP A 236 0.45 -17.82 11.57
C TRP A 236 0.77 -18.22 10.14
#